data_AF-A0ABD4EGS1-F1
#
_entry.id   AF-A0ABD4EGS1-F1
#
_cell.length_a   1.000
_cell.length_b   1.000
_cell.length_c   1.000
_cell.angle_alpha   90.00
_cell.angle_beta   90.00
_cell.angle_gamma   90.00
#
_symmetry.space_group_name_H-M   'P 1'
#
loop_
_entity.id
_entity.type
_entity.pdbx_description
1 polymer ?
#
loop_
_entity_poly.entity_id
_entity_poly.type
_entity_poly.pdbx_seq_one_letter_code
_entity_poly.pdbx_strand_id
1 'polypeptide(L)' 'MIKIYVYGGIIKMKFINFSTMTENGLNKKVNQFLEENPYIEIIKFDYQVGTGGYGVGILYQDRKTY' A
#
# COMPACT_ATOMS: atom_id res chain seq x y z
N MET A 1 -8.22 -12.55 20.49
CA MET A 1 -7.05 -12.22 19.65
C MET A 1 -6.97 -13.29 18.56
N ILE A 2 -7.40 -13.00 17.34
CA ILE A 2 -7.49 -14.02 16.27
C ILE A 2 -6.19 -13.99 15.47
N LYS A 3 -5.50 -15.13 15.40
CA LYS A 3 -4.40 -15.37 14.45
C LYS A 3 -4.96 -16.17 13.28
N ILE A 4 -4.94 -15.58 12.09
CA ILE A 4 -5.29 -16.25 10.83
C ILE A 4 -3.98 -16.68 10.17
N TYR A 5 -3.85 -17.97 9.86
CA TYR A 5 -2.76 -18.52 9.06
C TYR A 5 -3.32 -18.93 7.70
N VAL A 6 -2.69 -18.52 6.61
CA VAL A 6 -3.03 -18.94 5.24
C VAL A 6 -1.87 -19.75 4.68
N TYR A 7 -2.13 -20.99 4.26
CA TYR A 7 -1.17 -21.88 3.61
C TYR A 7 -1.44 -21.91 2.09
N GLY A 8 -0.42 -21.62 1.28
CA GLY A 8 -0.50 -21.78 -0.18
C GLY A 8 0.51 -20.95 -0.96
N GLY A 9 1.81 -21.29 -0.90
CA GLY A 9 2.91 -20.52 -1.49
C GLY A 9 3.06 -19.15 -0.81
N ILE A 10 4.24 -18.79 -0.30
CA ILE A 10 4.39 -17.55 0.46
C ILE A 10 4.35 -16.35 -0.50
N ILE A 11 3.15 -15.97 -0.96
CA ILE A 11 2.90 -14.67 -1.55
C ILE A 11 2.89 -13.70 -0.37
N LYS A 12 4.03 -13.09 -0.11
CA LYS A 12 4.22 -12.24 1.07
C LYS A 12 3.55 -10.89 0.81
N MET A 13 2.27 -10.79 1.15
CA MET A 13 1.56 -9.51 1.15
C MET A 13 2.25 -8.52 2.09
N LYS A 14 2.42 -7.30 1.62
CA LYS A 14 3.04 -6.17 2.32
C LYS A 14 2.04 -5.04 2.41
N PHE A 15 2.13 -4.27 3.49
CA PHE A 15 1.25 -3.14 3.74
C PHE A 15 2.06 -1.91 4.10
N ILE A 16 1.74 -0.78 3.49
CA ILE A 16 2.37 0.52 3.75
C ILE A 16 1.31 1.62 3.84
N ASN A 17 1.55 2.62 4.67
CA ASN A 17 0.66 3.77 4.85
C ASN A 17 1.39 5.08 4.50
N PHE A 18 0.69 5.96 3.82
CA PHE A 18 1.10 7.35 3.61
C PHE A 18 0.06 8.29 4.21
N SER A 19 0.53 9.40 4.79
CA SER A 19 -0.33 10.51 5.20
C SER A 19 0.34 11.87 4.99
N THR A 20 -0.48 12.88 4.71
CA THR A 20 -0.09 14.28 4.48
C THR A 20 -1.24 15.23 4.79
N MET A 21 -0.92 16.50 5.03
CA MET A 21 -1.93 17.54 5.24
C MET A 21 -2.70 17.91 3.96
N THR A 22 -2.11 17.66 2.79
CA THR A 22 -2.68 18.02 1.48
C THR A 22 -2.76 16.80 0.57
N GLU A 23 -3.78 16.78 -0.30
CA GLU A 23 -3.97 15.74 -1.32
C GLU A 23 -2.76 15.65 -2.27
N ASN A 24 -2.24 16.79 -2.71
CA ASN A 24 -1.05 16.85 -3.56
C ASN A 24 0.18 16.25 -2.88
N GLY A 25 0.33 16.42 -1.56
CA GLY A 25 1.39 15.78 -0.80
C GLY A 25 1.24 14.25 -0.80
N LEU A 26 0.01 13.76 -0.69
CA LEU A 26 -0.28 12.32 -0.68
C LEU A 26 0.06 11.72 -2.04
N ASN A 27 -0.42 12.35 -3.12
CA ASN A 27 -0.16 11.92 -4.48
C ASN A 27 1.33 11.83 -4.79
N LYS A 28 2.14 12.82 -4.36
CA LYS A 28 3.60 12.78 -4.54
C LYS A 28 4.23 11.58 -3.85
N LYS A 29 3.88 11.29 -2.59
CA LYS A 29 4.44 10.16 -1.84
C LYS A 29 4.04 8.82 -2.44
N VAL A 30 2.78 8.69 -2.85
CA VAL A 30 2.27 7.46 -3.48
C VAL A 30 2.96 7.24 -4.82
N ASN A 31 3.05 8.26 -5.67
CA ASN A 31 3.70 8.15 -6.97
C ASN A 31 5.18 7.78 -6.84
N GLN A 32 5.91 8.45 -5.93
CA GLN A 32 7.30 8.12 -5.64
C GLN A 32 7.45 6.64 -5.21
N PHE A 33 6.57 6.15 -4.33
CA PHE A 33 6.59 4.75 -3.92
C PHE A 33 6.37 3.79 -5.10
N LEU A 34 5.45 4.10 -6.01
CA LEU A 34 5.21 3.27 -7.20
C LEU A 34 6.37 3.29 -8.18
N GLU A 35 7.02 4.45 -8.35
CA GLU A 35 8.22 4.60 -9.19
C GLU A 35 9.41 3.82 -8.62
N GLU A 36 9.60 3.84 -7.30
CA GLU A 36 10.66 3.09 -6.60
C GLU A 36 10.42 1.57 -6.58
N ASN A 37 9.17 1.13 -6.75
CA ASN A 37 8.76 -0.27 -6.65
C ASN A 37 8.03 -0.74 -7.92
N PRO A 38 8.67 -0.78 -9.10
CA PRO A 38 8.01 -1.08 -10.37
C PRO A 38 7.54 -2.54 -10.52
N TYR A 39 8.04 -3.45 -9.67
CA TYR A 39 7.75 -4.88 -9.71
C TYR A 39 6.80 -5.33 -8.59
N ILE A 40 5.86 -4.47 -8.22
CA ILE A 40 4.79 -4.83 -7.27
C ILE A 40 3.44 -4.95 -7.98
N GLU A 41 2.57 -5.75 -7.41
CA GLU A 41 1.16 -5.81 -7.74
C GLU A 41 0.38 -5.20 -6.57
N ILE A 42 -0.39 -4.16 -6.88
CA ILE A 42 -1.24 -3.51 -5.89
C ILE A 42 -2.55 -4.30 -5.75
N ILE A 43 -2.86 -4.70 -4.52
CA ILE A 43 -4.04 -5.49 -4.19
C ILE A 43 -5.17 -4.56 -3.75
N LYS A 44 -4.87 -3.57 -2.91
CA LYS A 44 -5.88 -2.63 -2.39
C LYS A 44 -5.26 -1.27 -2.06
N PHE A 45 -6.00 -0.21 -2.38
CA PHE A 45 -5.85 1.10 -1.79
C PHE A 45 -6.98 1.36 -0.77
N ASP A 46 -6.63 1.88 0.40
CA ASP A 46 -7.55 2.22 1.48
C ASP A 46 -7.39 3.70 1.83
N TYR A 47 -8.14 4.56 1.14
CA TYR A 47 -8.06 6.00 1.32
C TYR A 47 -8.83 6.45 2.56
N GLN A 48 -8.21 7.34 3.34
CA GLN A 48 -8.84 7.97 4.48
C GLN A 48 -8.64 9.49 4.37
N VAL A 49 -9.75 10.22 4.39
CA VAL A 49 -9.77 11.68 4.42
C VAL A 49 -10.50 12.09 5.69
N GLY A 50 -9.86 12.91 6.50
CA GLY A 50 -10.43 13.38 7.75
C GLY A 50 -9.98 14.80 8.07
N THR A 51 -10.44 15.32 9.21
CA THR A 51 -10.07 16.66 9.70
C THR A 51 -8.54 16.83 9.89
N GLY A 52 -7.79 15.74 10.01
CA GLY A 52 -6.33 15.73 10.13
C GLY A 52 -5.55 15.60 8.81
N GLY A 53 -6.23 15.58 7.66
CA GLY A 53 -5.59 15.50 6.33
C GLY A 53 -5.96 14.27 5.52
N TYR A 54 -5.07 13.89 4.62
CA TYR A 54 -5.23 12.82 3.63
C TYR A 54 -4.30 11.66 3.95
N GLY A 55 -4.80 10.43 3.84
CA GLY A 55 -4.02 9.23 3.99
C GLY A 55 -4.45 8.12 3.05
N VAL A 56 -3.54 7.19 2.79
CA VAL A 56 -3.83 5.96 2.06
C VAL A 56 -3.01 4.80 2.60
N GLY A 57 -3.67 3.67 2.82
CA GLY A 57 -3.03 2.38 3.01
C GLY A 57 -2.94 1.62 1.69
N ILE A 58 -1.79 1.05 1.39
CA ILE A 58 -1.55 0.25 0.18
C ILE A 58 -1.21 -1.17 0.62
N LEU A 59 -2.07 -2.13 0.24
CA LEU A 59 -1.77 -3.55 0.32
C LEU A 59 -1.23 -3.98 -1.05
N TYR A 60 -0.05 -4.57 -1.07
CA TYR A 60 0.64 -4.96 -2.29
C TYR A 60 1.45 -6.24 -2.09
N GLN A 61 1.91 -6.84 -3.17
CA GLN A 61 2.81 -8.00 -3.15
C GLN A 61 3.86 -7.86 -4.25
N ASP A 62 4.97 -8.56 -4.12
CA ASP A 62 5.96 -8.61 -5.19
C ASP A 62 5.37 -9.39 -6.38
N ARG A 63 5.50 -8.84 -7.59
CA ARG A 63 5.03 -9.50 -8.81
C ARG A 63 5.90 -10.74 -9.04
N LYS A 64 5.30 -11.91 -9.22
CA LYS A 64 6.05 -13.10 -9.65
C LYS A 64 6.56 -12.86 -11.06
N THR A 65 7.86 -12.59 -11.21
CA THR A 65 8.56 -12.78 -12.46
C THR A 65 8.62 -14.29 -12.71
N TYR A 66 7.86 -14.74 -13.72
CA TYR A 66 7.94 -16.10 -14.25
C TYR A 66 9.15 -16.22 -15.19
#